data_AF-A0A848BYD4-F1
#
_entry.id   AF-A0A848BYD4-F1
#
_cell.length_a   1.000
_cell.length_b   1.000
_cell.length_c   1.000
_cell.angle_alpha   90.00
_cell.angle_beta   90.00
_cell.angle_gamma   90.00
#
_symmetry.space_group_name_H-M   'P 1'
#
loop_
_entity.id
_entity.type
_entity.pdbx_description
1 polymer ?
#
loop_
_entity_poly.entity_id
_entity_poly.type
_entity_poly.pdbx_seq_one_letter_code
_entity_poly.pdbx_strand_id
1 'polypeptide(L)'
;MKRLGLMLLTLALLACGTASAYNPYAPNPFDAIEQNSWEYKYLLDLTKAGLTGADMARFSPSYALTRVEMRDMLVTALKNRSRATASQQKEMDQLASEYAEDLTYARDGETLKTETEKPAGDPFDWKQGDKTK
;
A
#
# COMPACT_ATOMS: atom_id res chain seq x y z
N MET A 1 -43.69 24.29 10.04
CA MET A 1 -42.77 25.15 9.26
C MET A 1 -41.32 25.05 9.77
N LYS A 2 -41.03 25.31 11.07
CA LYS A 2 -39.66 25.32 11.62
C LYS A 2 -38.94 23.95 11.62
N ARG A 3 -39.66 22.85 11.92
CA ARG A 3 -39.09 21.48 11.94
C ARG A 3 -38.84 20.91 10.54
N LEU A 4 -39.69 21.25 9.57
CA LEU A 4 -39.53 20.85 8.18
C LEU A 4 -38.32 21.56 7.54
N GLY A 5 -38.12 22.85 7.84
CA GLY A 5 -36.93 23.59 7.42
C GLY A 5 -35.64 23.05 8.03
N LEU A 6 -35.67 22.64 9.30
CA LEU A 6 -34.51 22.01 9.94
C LEU A 6 -34.18 20.65 9.33
N MET A 7 -35.19 19.83 9.00
CA MET A 7 -34.99 18.54 8.32
C MET A 7 -34.45 18.69 6.90
N LEU A 8 -34.90 19.69 6.15
CA LEU A 8 -34.36 20.00 4.81
C LEU A 8 -32.92 20.50 4.88
N LEU A 9 -32.57 21.31 5.89
CA LEU A 9 -31.20 21.79 6.10
C LEU A 9 -30.24 20.64 6.46
N THR A 10 -30.67 19.70 7.31
CA THR A 10 -29.86 18.51 7.64
C THR A 10 -29.67 17.58 6.45
N LEU A 11 -30.69 17.43 5.58
CA LEU A 11 -30.57 16.62 4.38
C LEU A 11 -29.64 17.26 3.34
N ALA A 12 -29.65 18.58 3.24
CA ALA A 12 -28.73 19.33 2.38
C ALA A 12 -27.27 19.23 2.84
N LEU A 13 -27.01 19.24 4.16
CA LEU A 13 -25.66 19.10 4.72
C LEU A 13 -25.09 17.68 4.54
N LEU A 14 -25.93 16.64 4.57
CA LEU A 14 -25.52 15.25 4.32
C LEU A 14 -25.21 14.98 2.84
N ALA A 15 -25.80 15.73 1.91
CA ALA A 15 -25.59 15.54 0.46
C ALA A 15 -24.25 16.10 -0.06
N CYS A 16 -23.56 16.94 0.70
CA CYS A 16 -22.28 17.56 0.29
C CYS A 16 -21.02 16.83 0.82
N GLY A 17 -21.17 15.71 1.52
CA GLY A 17 -20.09 15.15 2.36
C GLY A 17 -19.13 14.12 1.75
N THR A 18 -19.34 13.62 0.53
CA THR A 18 -18.63 12.38 0.08
C THR A 18 -17.68 12.53 -1.09
N ALA A 19 -17.41 13.75 -1.60
CA ALA A 19 -16.58 13.93 -2.79
C ALA A 19 -15.12 14.34 -2.53
N SER A 20 -14.69 14.56 -1.28
CA SER A 20 -13.43 15.25 -0.96
C SER A 20 -12.18 14.36 -0.80
N ALA A 21 -12.28 13.04 -1.00
CA ALA A 21 -11.11 12.15 -0.86
C ALA A 21 -10.42 11.81 -2.20
N TYR A 22 -10.97 12.20 -3.35
CA TYR A 22 -10.36 11.94 -4.65
C TYR A 22 -9.30 13.01 -4.94
N ASN A 23 -8.04 12.70 -4.64
CA ASN A 23 -6.90 13.50 -5.10
C ASN A 23 -6.38 12.93 -6.43
N PRO A 24 -6.71 13.54 -7.59
CA PRO A 24 -6.22 13.07 -8.89
C PRO A 24 -4.69 13.21 -9.06
N TYR A 25 -4.01 13.87 -8.11
CA TYR A 25 -2.56 14.03 -8.08
C TYR A 25 -1.87 13.11 -7.05
N ALA A 26 -2.62 12.24 -6.35
CA ALA A 26 -2.00 11.19 -5.56
C ALA A 26 -1.41 10.14 -6.51
N PRO A 27 -0.15 9.68 -6.31
CA PRO A 27 0.43 8.62 -7.12
C PRO A 27 -0.47 7.38 -7.13
N ASN A 28 -0.86 6.92 -8.33
CA ASN A 28 -1.68 5.71 -8.45
C ASN A 28 -0.80 4.48 -8.18
N PRO A 29 -1.09 3.66 -7.16
CA PRO A 29 -0.26 2.49 -6.82
C PRO A 29 -0.34 1.38 -7.89
N PHE A 30 -1.32 1.45 -8.79
CA PHE A 30 -1.45 0.53 -9.93
C PHE A 30 -0.80 1.04 -11.22
N ASP A 31 -0.17 2.21 -11.20
CA ASP A 31 0.62 2.66 -12.34
C ASP A 31 1.88 1.80 -12.50
N ALA A 32 2.30 1.66 -13.75
CA ALA A 32 3.51 0.93 -14.10
C ALA A 32 4.74 1.69 -13.59
N ILE A 33 5.64 0.98 -12.93
CA ILE A 33 6.94 1.53 -12.54
C ILE A 33 7.86 1.58 -13.75
N GLU A 34 8.60 2.68 -13.88
CA GLU A 34 9.56 2.86 -14.95
C GLU A 34 10.67 1.79 -14.87
N GLN A 35 10.94 1.08 -15.97
CA GLN A 35 11.90 -0.04 -15.99
C GLN A 35 13.36 0.40 -15.77
N ASN A 36 13.66 1.68 -15.98
CA ASN A 36 14.97 2.29 -15.73
C ASN A 36 15.13 2.82 -14.29
N SER A 37 14.07 2.81 -13.48
CA SER A 37 14.08 3.23 -12.07
C SER A 37 15.04 2.37 -11.24
N TRP A 38 15.49 2.89 -10.10
CA TRP A 38 16.43 2.18 -9.24
C TRP A 38 15.72 1.05 -8.48
N GLU A 39 14.45 1.26 -8.13
CA GLU A 39 13.55 0.31 -7.48
C GLU A 39 13.40 -0.94 -8.35
N TYR A 40 13.13 -0.74 -9.65
CA TYR A 40 13.00 -1.83 -10.61
C TYR A 40 14.28 -2.66 -10.70
N LYS A 41 15.44 -2.01 -10.77
CA LYS A 41 16.74 -2.68 -10.84
C LYS A 41 17.04 -3.50 -9.58
N TYR A 42 16.81 -2.93 -8.40
CA TYR A 42 17.05 -3.62 -7.13
C TYR A 42 16.13 -4.83 -7.00
N LEU A 43 14.83 -4.67 -7.27
CA LEU A 43 13.88 -5.77 -7.17
C LEU A 43 14.12 -6.87 -8.21
N LEU A 44 14.59 -6.49 -9.40
CA LEU A 44 15.05 -7.41 -10.44
C LEU A 44 16.23 -8.27 -9.93
N ASP A 45 17.23 -7.66 -9.32
CA ASP A 45 18.41 -8.37 -8.80
C ASP A 45 18.06 -9.28 -7.62
N LEU A 46 17.17 -8.85 -6.72
CA LEU A 46 16.60 -9.69 -5.67
C LEU A 46 15.81 -10.87 -6.24
N THR A 47 15.08 -10.68 -7.35
CA THR A 47 14.33 -11.75 -8.03
C THR A 47 15.24 -12.75 -8.71
N LYS A 48 16.29 -12.29 -9.41
CA LYS A 48 17.34 -13.18 -9.97
C LYS A 48 17.99 -14.04 -8.89
N ALA A 49 18.12 -13.53 -7.67
CA ALA A 49 18.63 -14.25 -6.52
C ALA A 49 17.60 -15.20 -5.86
N GLY A 50 16.37 -15.26 -6.35
CA GLY A 50 15.31 -16.11 -5.83
C GLY A 50 14.78 -15.67 -4.46
N LEU A 51 14.91 -14.38 -4.12
CA LEU A 51 14.48 -13.83 -2.83
C LEU A 51 13.01 -13.37 -2.85
N THR A 52 12.50 -12.91 -3.99
CA THR A 52 11.13 -12.37 -4.11
C THR A 52 10.06 -13.43 -4.39
N GLY A 53 10.45 -14.64 -4.79
CA GLY A 53 9.52 -15.71 -5.16
C GLY A 53 8.70 -15.47 -6.45
N ALA A 54 8.94 -14.36 -7.15
CA ALA A 54 8.24 -14.01 -8.37
C ALA A 54 8.86 -14.65 -9.61
N ASP A 55 8.04 -14.84 -10.64
CA ASP A 55 8.50 -15.26 -11.97
C ASP A 55 9.21 -14.10 -12.68
N MET A 56 10.33 -14.40 -13.35
CA MET A 56 11.06 -13.45 -14.18
C MET A 56 10.22 -12.82 -15.32
N ALA A 57 9.14 -13.47 -15.75
CA ALA A 57 8.18 -12.91 -16.71
C ALA A 57 7.57 -11.57 -16.26
N ARG A 58 7.53 -11.30 -14.95
CA ARG A 58 7.09 -10.01 -14.37
C ARG A 58 8.00 -8.84 -14.70
N PHE A 59 9.26 -9.10 -15.07
CA PHE A 59 10.24 -8.09 -15.49
C PHE A 59 10.42 -8.06 -17.02
N SER A 60 9.50 -8.66 -17.78
CA SER A 60 9.55 -8.56 -19.24
C SER A 60 9.21 -7.14 -19.71
N PRO A 61 9.78 -6.66 -20.83
CA PRO A 61 9.49 -5.31 -21.33
C PRO A 61 8.01 -5.04 -21.63
N SER A 62 7.24 -6.11 -21.92
CA SER A 62 5.81 -6.06 -22.19
C SER A 62 4.93 -6.09 -20.94
N TYR A 63 5.49 -6.35 -19.75
CA TYR A 63 4.75 -6.41 -18.50
C TYR A 63 4.79 -5.06 -17.78
N ALA A 64 3.61 -4.50 -17.51
CA ALA A 64 3.45 -3.28 -16.74
C ALA A 64 3.49 -3.61 -15.24
N LEU A 65 4.70 -3.74 -14.67
CA LEU A 65 4.88 -4.05 -13.25
C LEU A 65 4.45 -2.87 -12.38
N THR A 66 3.48 -3.09 -11.50
CA THR A 66 2.90 -2.03 -10.66
C THR A 66 3.61 -1.89 -9.31
N ARG A 67 3.41 -0.76 -8.64
CA ARG A 67 3.94 -0.52 -7.28
C ARG A 67 3.41 -1.52 -6.26
N VAL A 68 2.12 -1.87 -6.34
CA VAL A 68 1.51 -2.90 -5.47
C VAL A 68 2.19 -4.27 -5.65
N GLU A 69 2.50 -4.66 -6.87
CA GLU A 69 3.19 -5.92 -7.13
C GLU A 69 4.62 -5.90 -6.64
N MET A 70 5.34 -4.78 -6.83
CA MET A 70 6.68 -4.61 -6.27
C MET A 70 6.69 -4.71 -4.75
N ARG A 71 5.70 -4.12 -4.06
CA ARG A 71 5.53 -4.28 -2.62
C ARG A 71 5.41 -5.75 -2.24
N ASP A 72 4.56 -6.52 -2.91
CA ASP A 72 4.35 -7.95 -2.57
C ASP A 72 5.63 -8.79 -2.78
N MET A 73 6.39 -8.46 -3.81
CA MET A 73 7.71 -9.04 -4.08
C MET A 73 8.73 -8.65 -2.99
N LEU A 74 8.72 -7.40 -2.55
CA LEU A 74 9.58 -6.90 -1.46
C LEU A 74 9.23 -7.57 -0.13
N VAL A 75 7.95 -7.75 0.19
CA VAL A 75 7.51 -8.48 1.40
C VAL A 75 8.11 -9.89 1.41
N THR A 76 8.05 -10.59 0.28
CA THR A 76 8.65 -11.92 0.15
C THR A 76 10.17 -11.89 0.26
N ALA A 77 10.83 -10.89 -0.33
CA ALA A 77 12.27 -10.69 -0.16
C ALA A 77 12.65 -10.47 1.30
N LEU A 78 11.93 -9.62 2.02
CA LEU A 78 12.15 -9.32 3.45
C LEU A 78 12.01 -10.58 4.32
N LYS A 79 11.05 -11.45 4.03
CA LYS A 79 10.93 -12.77 4.68
C LYS A 79 12.16 -13.68 4.41
N ASN A 80 12.78 -13.54 3.24
CA ASN A 80 13.98 -14.27 2.84
C ASN A 80 15.30 -13.55 3.18
N ARG A 81 15.27 -12.46 3.96
CA ARG A 81 16.46 -11.62 4.23
C ARG A 81 17.67 -12.39 4.76
N SER A 82 17.46 -13.42 5.58
CA SER A 82 18.53 -14.25 6.13
C SER A 82 19.35 -15.00 5.07
N ARG A 83 18.79 -15.19 3.86
CA ARG A 83 19.47 -15.82 2.71
C ARG A 83 20.20 -14.80 1.83
N ALA A 84 20.01 -13.50 2.06
CA ALA A 84 20.53 -12.43 1.22
C ALA A 84 21.96 -12.04 1.62
N THR A 85 22.76 -11.65 0.62
CA THR A 85 24.09 -11.05 0.83
C THR A 85 23.99 -9.67 1.49
N ALA A 86 25.11 -9.15 2.01
CA ALA A 86 25.13 -7.81 2.61
C ALA A 86 24.73 -6.69 1.64
N SER A 87 25.01 -6.82 0.33
CA SER A 87 24.57 -5.85 -0.67
C SER A 87 23.05 -5.90 -0.86
N GLN A 88 22.51 -7.09 -1.04
CA GLN A 88 21.06 -7.31 -1.21
C GLN A 88 20.28 -6.86 0.02
N GLN A 89 20.82 -7.07 1.22
CA GLN A 89 20.20 -6.56 2.45
C GLN A 89 20.11 -5.03 2.45
N LYS A 90 21.11 -4.32 1.93
CA LYS A 90 21.05 -2.85 1.77
C LYS A 90 20.04 -2.42 0.71
N GLU A 91 19.97 -3.13 -0.41
CA GLU A 91 18.94 -2.89 -1.45
C GLU A 91 17.54 -3.05 -0.85
N MET A 92 17.33 -4.10 -0.06
CA MET A 92 16.08 -4.36 0.66
C MET A 92 15.78 -3.27 1.70
N ASP A 93 16.77 -2.75 2.42
CA ASP A 93 16.58 -1.66 3.40
C ASP A 93 16.17 -0.36 2.71
N GLN A 94 16.81 -0.02 1.59
CA GLN A 94 16.45 1.16 0.82
C GLN A 94 15.05 1.04 0.23
N LEU A 95 14.72 -0.11 -0.35
CA LEU A 95 13.38 -0.39 -0.85
C LEU A 95 12.34 -0.35 0.28
N ALA A 96 12.64 -0.92 1.46
CA ALA A 96 11.73 -0.88 2.60
C ALA A 96 11.50 0.53 3.13
N SER A 97 12.52 1.39 3.08
CA SER A 97 12.39 2.81 3.42
C SER A 97 11.49 3.55 2.43
N GLU A 98 11.63 3.29 1.14
CA GLU A 98 10.82 3.92 0.08
C GLU A 98 9.37 3.41 0.10
N TYR A 99 9.17 2.14 0.41
CA TYR A 99 7.86 1.47 0.46
C TYR A 99 7.28 1.43 1.88
N ALA A 100 7.78 2.25 2.82
CA ALA A 100 7.41 2.16 4.22
C ALA A 100 5.88 2.23 4.44
N GLU A 101 5.21 3.14 3.75
CA GLU A 101 3.75 3.25 3.77
C GLU A 101 3.08 2.05 3.07
N ASP A 102 3.55 1.66 1.88
CA ASP A 102 2.98 0.54 1.11
C ASP A 102 3.02 -0.77 1.89
N LEU A 103 4.11 -1.01 2.64
CA LEU A 103 4.31 -2.21 3.45
C LEU A 103 3.28 -2.34 4.59
N THR A 104 2.64 -1.24 5.02
CA THR A 104 1.52 -1.31 5.97
C THR A 104 0.28 -1.97 5.39
N TYR A 105 0.16 -1.97 4.06
CA TYR A 105 -0.97 -2.55 3.30
C TYR A 105 -0.63 -3.89 2.64
N ALA A 106 0.45 -4.56 3.07
CA ALA A 106 0.81 -5.87 2.56
C ALA A 106 -0.38 -6.86 2.69
N ARG A 107 -0.60 -7.67 1.65
CA ARG A 107 -1.60 -8.75 1.70
C ARG A 107 -1.29 -9.66 2.90
N ASP A 108 -2.34 -10.06 3.61
CA ASP A 108 -2.34 -10.95 4.79
C ASP A 108 -2.26 -10.29 6.17
N GLY A 109 -2.27 -8.95 6.27
CA GLY A 109 -2.31 -8.27 7.58
C GLY A 109 -1.05 -8.49 8.44
N GLU A 110 -0.03 -9.13 7.87
CA GLU A 110 1.33 -9.13 8.40
C GLU A 110 1.91 -7.75 8.14
N THR A 111 1.59 -6.80 9.02
CA THR A 111 2.47 -5.65 9.23
C THR A 111 3.85 -6.21 9.49
N LEU A 112 4.78 -6.08 8.55
CA LEU A 112 6.20 -6.15 8.85
C LEU A 112 6.40 -5.06 9.89
N LYS A 113 6.47 -5.45 11.17
CA LYS A 113 6.53 -4.51 12.28
C LYS A 113 7.85 -3.76 12.19
N THR A 114 7.87 -2.65 11.46
CA THR A 114 8.82 -1.58 11.70
C THR A 114 8.41 -1.00 13.04
N GLU A 115 9.30 -1.12 14.02
CA GLU A 115 9.02 -0.99 15.44
C GLU A 115 8.81 0.47 15.87
N THR A 116 7.95 1.24 15.21
CA THR A 116 7.54 2.59 15.65
C THR A 116 6.41 3.11 14.77
N GLU A 117 5.16 2.78 15.10
CA GLU A 117 4.07 3.78 15.16
C GLU A 117 2.74 3.10 15.54
N LYS A 118 2.08 3.69 16.53
CA LYS A 118 0.71 3.37 16.90
C LYS A 118 -0.19 3.95 15.81
N PRO A 119 -1.10 3.18 15.18
CA PRO A 119 -1.97 3.71 14.15
C PRO A 119 -2.79 4.89 14.71
N ALA A 120 -2.75 6.04 14.03
CA ALA A 120 -3.35 7.30 14.45
C ALA A 120 -4.89 7.36 14.30
N GLY A 121 -5.56 6.20 14.26
CA GLY A 121 -7.00 6.11 14.09
C GLY A 121 -7.58 4.91 14.82
N ASP A 122 -8.69 5.13 15.52
CA ASP A 122 -9.49 4.04 16.06
C ASP A 122 -10.07 3.22 14.89
N PRO A 123 -9.97 1.88 14.92
CA PRO A 123 -10.60 1.02 13.93
C PRO A 123 -12.10 1.28 13.85
N PHE A 124 -12.62 1.52 12.64
CA PHE A 124 -14.05 1.67 12.42
C PHE A 124 -14.79 0.35 12.71
N ASP A 125 -15.53 0.31 13.81
CA ASP A 125 -16.35 -0.85 14.21
C ASP A 125 -17.73 -0.79 13.55
N TRP A 126 -17.84 -1.45 12.39
CA TRP A 126 -19.07 -1.51 11.60
C TRP A 126 -20.26 -2.19 12.32
N LYS A 127 -20.03 -2.88 13.45
CA LYS A 127 -21.10 -3.54 14.22
C LYS A 127 -21.77 -2.64 15.27
N GLN A 128 -21.32 -1.39 15.44
CA GLN A 128 -21.92 -0.49 16.43
C GLN A 128 -23.27 0.11 15.97
N GLY A 129 -23.63 -0.03 14.69
CA GLY A 129 -24.88 0.49 14.14
C GLY A 129 -26.16 -0.25 14.56
N ASP A 130 -26.05 -1.47 15.11
CA ASP A 130 -27.23 -2.31 15.45
C ASP A 130 -27.75 -2.09 16.88
N LYS A 131 -27.24 -1.10 17.62
CA LYS A 131 -27.64 -0.81 19.00
C LYS A 131 -28.23 0.59 19.18
N THR A 132 -29.21 0.96 18.39
CA THR A 132 -30.20 1.96 18.82
C THR A 132 -31.60 1.45 18.54
N LYS A 133 -32.38 1.43 19.63
CA LYS A 133 -33.73 0.89 19.83
C LYS A 133 -34.78 1.37 18.84
#